data_AF-A0A660MUK2-F1
#
_entry.id   AF-A0A660MUK2-F1
#
_cell.length_a   1.000
_cell.length_b   1.000
_cell.length_c   1.000
_cell.angle_alpha   90.00
_cell.angle_beta   90.00
_cell.angle_gamma   90.00
#
_symmetry.space_group_name_H-M   'P 1'
#
loop_
_entity.id
_entity.type
_entity.pdbx_description
1 polymer ?
#
loop_
_entity_poly.entity_id
_entity_poly.type
_entity_poly.pdbx_seq_one_letter_code
_entity_poly.pdbx_strand_id
1 'polypeptide(L)' 'MTIGPKKKVSKVQSRKRHSTWKSINLKRLENTYQTAKCPNCGANRLNHRVCPSCGYYNGKQVLTIKSKAKDTVVDA' A
#
# COMPACT_ATOMS: atom_id res chain seq x y z
N MET A 1 -21.99 21.88 33.53
CA MET A 1 -21.97 21.28 32.18
C MET A 1 -21.02 20.09 32.22
N THR A 2 -21.46 18.90 31.85
CA THR A 2 -20.61 17.70 31.88
C THR A 2 -19.68 17.69 30.66
N ILE A 3 -18.37 17.55 30.86
CA ILE A 3 -17.33 17.41 29.79
C ILE A 3 -17.43 16.05 29.04
N GLY A 4 -18.53 15.32 29.23
CA GLY A 4 -18.75 13.99 28.66
C GLY A 4 -19.96 13.93 27.73
N PRO A 5 -20.08 12.84 26.94
CA PRO A 5 -21.23 12.63 26.08
C PRO A 5 -22.50 12.58 26.93
N LYS A 6 -23.47 13.43 26.59
CA LYS A 6 -24.73 13.56 27.33
C LYS A 6 -25.54 12.25 27.40
N LYS A 7 -25.42 11.41 26.37
CA LYS A 7 -26.10 10.10 26.25
C LYS A 7 -25.21 9.11 25.49
N LYS A 8 -25.48 7.81 25.67
CA LYS A 8 -24.88 6.74 24.88
C LYS A 8 -25.27 6.89 23.41
N VAL A 9 -24.30 6.74 22.52
CA VAL A 9 -24.53 6.74 21.06
C VAL A 9 -25.28 5.48 20.66
N SER A 10 -26.30 5.62 19.81
CA SER A 10 -27.08 4.48 19.32
C SER A 10 -26.23 3.53 18.47
N LYS A 11 -26.60 2.25 18.43
CA LYS A 11 -25.89 1.24 17.63
C LYS A 11 -25.86 1.61 16.14
N VAL A 12 -26.97 2.17 15.63
CA VAL A 12 -27.08 2.65 14.24
C VAL A 12 -26.12 3.81 13.98
N GLN A 13 -26.08 4.82 14.86
CA GLN A 13 -25.22 5.99 14.68
C GLN A 13 -23.73 5.65 14.76
N SER A 14 -23.36 4.71 15.64
CA SER A 14 -21.98 4.21 15.71
C SER A 14 -21.57 3.48 14.42
N ARG A 15 -22.44 2.60 13.90
CA ARG A 15 -22.19 1.88 12.64
C ARG A 15 -22.08 2.82 11.45
N LYS A 16 -22.95 3.84 11.38
CA LYS A 16 -22.90 4.86 10.31
C LYS A 16 -21.57 5.60 10.31
N ARG A 17 -21.10 6.09 11.48
CA ARG A 17 -19.78 6.74 11.58
C ARG A 17 -18.65 5.84 11.11
N HIS A 18 -18.64 4.58 11.55
CA HIS A 18 -17.60 3.63 11.14
C HIS A 18 -17.63 3.36 9.62
N SER A 19 -18.82 3.21 9.03
CA SER A 19 -18.96 3.02 7.58
C SER A 19 -18.39 4.21 6.79
N THR A 20 -18.74 5.44 7.19
CA THR A 20 -18.23 6.66 6.55
C THR A 20 -16.73 6.82 6.74
N TRP A 21 -16.19 6.52 7.93
CA TRP A 21 -14.75 6.52 8.19
C TRP A 21 -14.02 5.53 7.26
N LYS A 22 -14.56 4.31 7.11
CA LYS A 22 -13.99 3.29 6.21
C LYS A 22 -13.97 3.76 4.76
N SER A 23 -15.08 4.31 4.25
CA SER A 23 -15.15 4.78 2.86
C SER A 23 -14.19 5.95 2.59
N ILE A 24 -14.06 6.88 3.54
CA ILE A 24 -13.14 8.01 3.41
C ILE A 24 -11.69 7.54 3.40
N ASN A 25 -11.32 6.60 4.27
CA ASN A 25 -9.95 6.10 4.33
C ASN A 25 -9.57 5.26 3.11
N LEU A 26 -10.49 4.46 2.57
CA LEU A 26 -10.24 3.74 1.31
C LEU A 26 -9.97 4.71 0.16
N LYS A 27 -10.77 5.77 0.03
CA LYS A 27 -10.54 6.83 -0.98
C LYS A 27 -9.21 7.54 -0.78
N ARG A 28 -8.81 7.83 0.46
CA ARG A 28 -7.49 8.42 0.77
C ARG A 28 -6.37 7.50 0.33
N LEU A 29 -6.44 6.21 0.68
CA LEU A 29 -5.42 5.22 0.34
C LEU A 29 -5.26 5.09 -1.17
N GLU A 30 -6.36 4.97 -1.90
CA GLU A 30 -6.38 4.89 -3.37
C GLU A 30 -5.69 6.10 -4.02
N ASN A 31 -5.98 7.32 -3.55
CA ASN A 31 -5.37 8.53 -4.09
C ASN A 31 -3.87 8.65 -3.75
N THR A 32 -3.43 8.11 -2.61
CA THR A 32 -2.03 8.22 -2.16
C THR A 32 -1.10 7.17 -2.77
N TYR A 33 -1.58 5.93 -2.95
CA TYR A 33 -0.74 4.82 -3.39
C TYR A 33 -0.96 4.53 -4.87
N GLN A 34 -0.20 5.21 -5.71
CA GLN A 34 -0.21 4.97 -7.14
C GLN A 34 0.65 3.76 -7.50
N THR A 35 0.05 2.81 -8.22
CA THR A 35 0.74 1.66 -8.80
C THR A 35 0.95 1.87 -10.30
N ALA A 36 2.14 1.57 -10.79
CA ALA A 36 2.47 1.54 -12.21
C ALA A 36 2.94 0.14 -12.64
N LYS A 37 2.83 -0.15 -13.94
CA LYS A 37 3.39 -1.38 -14.50
C LYS A 37 4.92 -1.31 -14.51
N CYS A 38 5.57 -2.41 -14.12
CA CYS A 38 7.01 -2.54 -14.24
C CYS A 38 7.39 -2.73 -15.72
N PRO A 39 8.36 -1.96 -16.26
CA PRO A 39 8.80 -2.12 -17.65
C PRO A 39 9.52 -3.44 -17.91
N ASN A 40 10.12 -4.07 -16.89
CA ASN A 40 10.91 -5.30 -17.07
C ASN A 40 10.05 -6.57 -17.00
N CYS A 41 9.12 -6.67 -16.05
CA CYS A 41 8.35 -7.90 -15.80
C CYS A 41 6.84 -7.74 -15.97
N GLY A 42 6.34 -6.54 -16.27
CA GLY A 42 4.90 -6.26 -16.45
C GLY A 42 4.05 -6.25 -15.17
N ALA A 43 4.59 -6.69 -14.03
CA ALA A 43 3.88 -6.69 -12.76
C ALA A 43 3.62 -5.27 -12.22
N ASN A 44 2.55 -5.10 -11.44
CA ASN A 44 2.28 -3.83 -10.78
C ASN A 44 3.29 -3.59 -9.65
N ARG A 45 3.89 -2.40 -9.65
CA ARG A 45 4.77 -1.92 -8.60
C ARG A 45 4.30 -0.56 -8.10
N LEU A 46 4.66 -0.22 -6.87
CA LEU A 46 4.46 1.13 -6.36
C LEU A 46 5.39 2.11 -7.05
N ASN A 47 4.90 3.33 -7.31
CA ASN A 47 5.71 4.42 -7.85
C ASN A 47 6.89 4.73 -6.91
N HIS A 48 8.04 5.08 -7.49
CA HIS A 48 9.30 5.35 -6.79
C HIS A 48 9.82 4.23 -5.88
N ARG A 49 9.30 3.00 -6.00
CA ARG A 49 9.81 1.81 -5.29
C ARG A 49 10.39 0.80 -6.26
N VAL A 50 11.32 0.01 -5.74
CA VAL A 50 11.86 -1.18 -6.42
C VAL A 50 10.71 -2.17 -6.65
N CYS A 51 10.69 -2.82 -7.81
CA CYS A 51 9.69 -3.84 -8.09
C CYS A 51 9.91 -5.06 -7.17
N PRO A 52 8.92 -5.49 -6.38
CA PRO A 52 9.06 -6.63 -5.47
C PRO A 52 9.12 -7.98 -6.19
N SER A 53 8.78 -8.04 -7.48
CA SER A 53 8.77 -9.27 -8.27
C SER A 53 10.09 -9.53 -8.99
N CYS A 54 10.73 -8.49 -9.54
CA CYS A 54 11.95 -8.63 -10.33
C CYS A 54 13.17 -7.92 -9.73
N GLY A 55 13.00 -7.08 -8.70
CA GLY A 55 14.12 -6.42 -8.01
C GLY A 55 14.77 -5.27 -8.78
N TYR A 56 14.18 -4.87 -9.91
CA TYR A 56 14.68 -3.78 -10.74
C TYR A 56 14.06 -2.42 -10.36
N TYR A 57 14.88 -1.37 -10.45
CA TYR A 57 14.49 0.03 -10.37
C TYR A 57 15.31 0.84 -11.38
N ASN A 58 14.63 1.63 -12.23
CA ASN A 58 15.24 2.43 -13.29
C ASN A 58 16.26 1.67 -14.16
N GLY A 59 15.93 0.43 -14.54
CA GLY A 59 16.78 -0.40 -15.40
C GLY A 59 17.97 -1.07 -14.69
N LYS A 60 18.23 -0.74 -13.42
CA LYS A 60 19.26 -1.39 -12.61
C LYS A 60 18.66 -2.45 -11.69
N GLN A 61 19.36 -3.56 -11.52
CA GLN A 61 19.01 -4.59 -10.56
C GLN A 61 19.49 -4.14 -9.17
N VAL A 62 18.55 -3.78 -8.29
CA VAL A 62 18.87 -3.28 -6.94
C VAL A 62 18.72 -4.39 -5.90
N LEU A 63 17.81 -5.34 -6.14
CA LEU A 63 17.61 -6.49 -5.28
C LEU A 63 17.80 -7.78 -6.09
N THR A 64 18.70 -8.64 -5.64
CA THR A 64 18.79 -10.04 -6.08
C THR A 64 17.73 -10.85 -5.34
N ILE A 65 16.51 -10.87 -5.87
CA ILE A 65 15.44 -11.71 -5.34
C ILE A 65 15.80 -13.15 -5.73
N LYS A 66 16.36 -13.91 -4.80
CA LYS A 66 16.60 -15.35 -4.96
C LYS A 66 15.24 -16.07 -5.02
N SER A 67 14.66 -16.24 -6.21
CA SER A 67 13.90 -17.46 -6.43
C SER A 67 14.91 -18.60 -6.31
N LYS A 68 14.56 -19.70 -5.62
CA LYS A 68 15.49 -20.79 -5.32
C LYS A 68 15.95 -21.51 -6.60
N ALA A 69 16.88 -20.92 -7.34
CA ALA A 69 17.76 -21.54 -8.34
C ALA A 69 18.65 -20.44 -8.94
N LYS A 70 19.89 -20.37 -8.47
CA LYS A 70 21.06 -19.65 -9.05
C LYS A 70 21.28 -18.23 -8.55
N ASP A 71 22.28 -18.14 -7.67
CA ASP A 71 22.97 -16.94 -7.23
C ASP A 71 23.80 -16.34 -8.37
N THR A 72 23.65 -15.05 -8.62
CA THR A 72 24.76 -14.17 -8.97
C THR A 72 24.59 -12.85 -8.21
N VAL A 73 25.47 -12.65 -7.24
CA VAL A 73 25.66 -11.37 -6.56
C VAL A 73 26.39 -10.44 -7.52
N VAL A 74 25.88 -9.23 -7.72
CA VAL A 74 26.70 -8.13 -8.25
C VAL A 74 26.45 -6.92 -7.35
N ASP A 75 27.45 -6.66 -6.52
CA ASP A 75 27.63 -5.46 -5.72
C ASP A 75 27.87 -4.25 -6.64
N ALA A 76 27.13 -3.15 -6.41
CA ALA A 76 27.52 -1.75 -6.63
C ALA A 76 26.37 -0.80 -6.24
#